data_AF-A0A1Y5PK56-F1
#
_entry.id   AF-A0A1Y5PK56-F1
#
_cell.length_a   1.000
_cell.length_b   1.000
_cell.length_c   1.000
_cell.angle_alpha   90.00
_cell.angle_beta   90.00
_cell.angle_gamma   90.00
#
_symmetry.space_group_name_H-M   'P 1'
#
loop_
_entity.id
_entity.type
_entity.pdbx_description
1 polymer ?
#
loop_
_entity_poly.entity_id
_entity_poly.type
_entity_poly.pdbx_seq_one_letter_code
_entity_poly.pdbx_strand_id
1 'polypeptide(L)'
;MYSVRIGADLAEPLHEYLAAPIERMAFLLSQVSSEPDDNNTTSWTARDILYLSDEADYAYQDDEGMELADHVRPKILQAATKAGAALIEVHSHGSTAWPAAFSRTDLVGLREVAPQMLWRLPRRPYTAIVLHDQDVDALVWTARNTPPIVPDTIGLGDRRLRPTGRSAERLSREAI
;
A
#
# COMPACT_ATOMS: atom_id res chain seq x y z
N MET A 1 -16.23 8.61 -2.37
CA MET A 1 -15.67 7.85 -1.23
C MET A 1 -14.69 6.82 -1.78
N TYR A 2 -13.64 6.45 -1.05
CA TYR A 2 -12.68 5.42 -1.48
C TYR A 2 -12.58 4.29 -0.47
N SER A 3 -12.58 3.06 -0.96
CA SER A 3 -12.47 1.87 -0.11
C SER A 3 -11.51 0.84 -0.71
N VAL A 4 -10.64 0.28 0.13
CA VAL A 4 -9.72 -0.79 -0.27
C VAL A 4 -10.12 -2.05 0.47
N ARG A 5 -10.18 -3.19 -0.21
CA ARG A 5 -10.54 -4.47 0.40
C ARG A 5 -9.46 -5.52 0.17
N ILE A 6 -8.99 -6.12 1.26
CA ILE A 6 -8.15 -7.32 1.28
C ILE A 6 -9.04 -8.43 1.85
N GLY A 7 -9.42 -9.39 1.01
CA GLY A 7 -10.32 -10.49 1.40
C GLY A 7 -9.71 -11.38 2.49
N ALA A 8 -10.55 -12.13 3.20
CA ALA A 8 -10.07 -12.99 4.30
C ALA A 8 -9.04 -14.04 3.84
N ASP A 9 -9.19 -14.51 2.61
CA ASP A 9 -8.27 -15.41 1.91
C ASP A 9 -6.86 -14.83 1.74
N LEU A 10 -6.72 -13.50 1.70
CA LEU A 10 -5.44 -12.81 1.57
C LEU A 10 -4.99 -12.15 2.87
N ALA A 11 -5.92 -11.73 3.72
CA ALA A 11 -5.63 -10.95 4.91
C ALA A 11 -4.81 -11.72 5.94
N GLU A 12 -5.15 -12.98 6.20
CA GLU A 12 -4.44 -13.81 7.18
C GLU A 12 -3.01 -14.16 6.70
N PRO A 13 -2.79 -14.68 5.46
CA PRO A 13 -1.44 -14.90 4.96
C PRO A 13 -0.59 -13.64 4.85
N LEU A 14 -1.21 -12.49 4.52
CA LEU A 14 -0.50 -11.20 4.50
C LEU A 14 -0.07 -10.79 5.91
N HIS A 15 -0.95 -10.94 6.90
CA HIS A 15 -0.65 -10.62 8.28
C HIS A 15 0.49 -11.49 8.82
N GLU A 16 0.44 -12.80 8.58
CA GLU A 16 1.50 -13.73 8.97
C GLU A 16 2.85 -13.36 8.33
N TYR A 17 2.85 -13.03 7.03
CA TYR A 17 4.06 -12.60 6.33
C TYR A 17 4.67 -11.32 6.91
N LEU A 18 3.82 -10.33 7.24
CA LEU A 18 4.23 -9.03 7.77
C LEU A 18 4.56 -9.03 9.26
N ALA A 19 4.22 -10.09 10.00
CA ALA A 19 4.53 -10.23 11.43
C ALA A 19 6.02 -10.55 11.73
N ALA A 20 6.91 -10.31 10.77
CA ALA A 20 8.34 -10.43 10.95
C ALA A 20 8.87 -9.36 11.92
N PRO A 21 9.96 -9.64 12.66
CA PRO A 21 10.53 -8.66 13.58
C PRO A 21 11.17 -7.46 12.88
N ILE A 22 11.55 -7.63 11.60
CA ILE A 22 12.11 -6.62 10.69
C ILE A 22 11.02 -6.08 9.76
N GLU A 23 11.27 -4.92 9.13
CA GLU A 23 10.33 -4.39 8.14
C GLU A 23 10.17 -5.35 6.96
N ARG A 24 8.91 -5.58 6.54
CA ARG A 24 8.61 -6.35 5.33
C ARG A 24 7.60 -5.62 4.48
N MET A 25 7.71 -5.81 3.17
CA MET A 25 6.77 -5.30 2.17
C MET A 25 6.21 -6.43 1.32
N ALA A 26 4.93 -6.31 0.97
CA ALA A 26 4.30 -7.07 -0.09
C ALA A 26 3.59 -6.12 -1.05
N PHE A 27 3.40 -6.57 -2.29
CA PHE A 27 2.53 -5.89 -3.25
C PHE A 27 1.29 -6.74 -3.47
N LEU A 28 0.11 -6.13 -3.51
CA LEU A 28 -1.12 -6.82 -3.93
C LEU A 28 -1.55 -6.34 -5.30
N LEU A 29 -1.98 -7.31 -6.11
CA LEU A 29 -2.72 -7.05 -7.34
C LEU A 29 -4.18 -6.85 -6.97
N SER A 30 -4.76 -5.72 -7.36
CA SER A 30 -6.15 -5.39 -7.05
C SER A 30 -6.98 -5.07 -8.28
N GLN A 31 -8.25 -5.41 -8.20
CA GLN A 31 -9.24 -5.12 -9.23
C GLN A 31 -10.08 -3.92 -8.78
N VAL A 32 -10.11 -2.88 -9.61
CA VAL A 32 -10.94 -1.69 -9.39
C VAL A 32 -12.38 -1.98 -9.81
N SER A 33 -13.35 -1.52 -9.04
CA SER A 33 -14.76 -1.56 -9.42
C SER A 33 -14.96 -0.77 -10.72
N SER A 34 -15.79 -1.30 -11.63
CA SER A 34 -16.06 -0.64 -12.90
C SER A 34 -16.81 0.68 -12.71
N GLU A 35 -17.67 0.74 -11.68
CA GLU A 35 -18.46 1.91 -11.31
C GLU A 35 -18.44 2.08 -9.78
N PRO A 36 -18.68 3.31 -9.28
CA PRO A 36 -18.96 3.52 -7.86
C PRO A 36 -20.22 2.77 -7.42
N ASP A 37 -20.29 2.40 -6.15
CA ASP A 37 -21.52 1.85 -5.57
C ASP A 37 -22.63 2.91 -5.40
N ASP A 38 -23.80 2.50 -4.90
CA ASP A 38 -24.95 3.39 -4.64
C ASP A 38 -24.61 4.57 -3.69
N ASN A 39 -23.53 4.45 -2.91
CA ASN A 39 -23.03 5.50 -2.03
C ASN A 39 -21.92 6.35 -2.68
N ASN A 40 -21.72 6.24 -3.99
CA ASN A 40 -20.64 6.89 -4.73
C ASN A 40 -19.24 6.52 -4.19
N THR A 41 -19.05 5.25 -3.83
CA THR A 41 -17.79 4.68 -3.36
C THR A 41 -17.08 3.97 -4.49
N THR A 42 -15.90 4.48 -4.86
CA THR A 42 -14.97 3.76 -5.71
C THR A 42 -14.17 2.79 -4.85
N SER A 43 -14.14 1.52 -5.23
CA SER A 43 -13.41 0.52 -4.46
C SER A 43 -12.47 -0.32 -5.31
N TRP A 44 -11.45 -0.88 -4.70
CA TRP A 44 -10.66 -1.94 -5.31
C TRP A 44 -10.39 -3.05 -4.31
N THR A 45 -10.43 -4.29 -4.81
CA THR A 45 -10.29 -5.50 -4.02
C THR A 45 -9.02 -6.23 -4.43
N ALA A 46 -8.15 -6.52 -3.48
CA ALA A 46 -6.98 -7.37 -3.67
C ALA A 46 -7.41 -8.77 -4.10
N ARG A 47 -6.70 -9.31 -5.09
CA ARG A 47 -6.94 -10.63 -5.70
C ARG A 47 -5.76 -11.57 -5.57
N ASP A 48 -4.56 -11.03 -5.35
CA ASP A 48 -3.33 -11.80 -5.27
C ASP A 48 -2.28 -11.05 -4.45
N ILE A 49 -1.32 -11.79 -3.89
CA ILE A 49 -0.18 -11.26 -3.13
C ILE A 49 1.12 -11.61 -3.85
N LEU A 50 1.94 -10.57 -4.09
CA LEU A 50 3.31 -10.69 -4.56
C LEU A 50 4.23 -10.50 -3.34
N TYR A 51 4.62 -11.61 -2.74
CA TYR A 51 5.61 -11.64 -1.66
C TYR A 51 7.00 -11.28 -2.19
N LEU A 52 7.80 -10.66 -1.33
CA LEU A 52 9.20 -10.36 -1.60
C LEU A 52 10.09 -11.40 -0.91
N SER A 53 11.12 -11.84 -1.63
CA SER A 53 12.16 -12.72 -1.08
C SER A 53 13.14 -11.93 -0.22
N ASP A 54 13.35 -12.34 1.03
CA ASP A 54 14.34 -11.75 1.94
C ASP A 54 15.78 -11.82 1.36
N GLU A 55 16.09 -12.82 0.54
CA GLU A 55 17.44 -13.01 -0.02
C GLU A 55 17.74 -12.16 -1.26
N ALA A 56 16.71 -11.75 -2.00
CA ALA A 56 16.89 -11.23 -3.35
C ALA A 56 16.14 -9.93 -3.62
N ASP A 57 14.97 -9.72 -3.04
CA ASP A 57 14.11 -8.59 -3.41
C ASP A 57 14.39 -7.33 -2.56
N TYR A 58 15.25 -7.43 -1.55
CA TYR A 58 15.74 -6.29 -0.77
C TYR A 58 17.21 -6.01 -1.10
N ALA A 59 17.52 -4.75 -1.45
CA ALA A 59 18.90 -4.25 -1.48
C ALA A 59 19.41 -3.99 -0.06
N TYR A 60 18.50 -3.61 0.84
CA TYR A 60 18.73 -3.40 2.27
C TYR A 60 17.45 -3.70 3.05
N GLN A 61 17.58 -4.27 4.25
CA GLN A 61 16.45 -4.56 5.14
C GLN A 61 16.95 -4.72 6.58
N ASP A 62 16.38 -3.96 7.50
CA ASP A 62 16.59 -4.10 8.93
C ASP A 62 15.33 -3.70 9.74
N ASP A 63 15.51 -3.35 11.02
CA ASP A 63 14.44 -2.88 11.91
C ASP A 63 14.15 -1.37 11.81
N GLU A 64 14.99 -0.60 11.11
CA GLU A 64 14.84 0.85 10.91
C GLU A 64 14.35 1.21 9.49
N GLY A 65 14.43 0.28 8.55
CA GLY A 65 13.94 0.49 7.18
C GLY A 65 14.25 -0.62 6.20
N MET A 66 13.87 -0.39 4.95
CA MET A 66 14.18 -1.27 3.83
C MET A 66 14.35 -0.49 2.52
N GLU A 67 15.13 -1.06 1.61
CA GLU A 67 15.26 -0.61 0.23
C GLU A 67 15.07 -1.82 -0.70
N LEU A 68 14.20 -1.67 -1.69
CA LEU A 68 13.93 -2.73 -2.67
C LEU A 68 15.06 -2.83 -3.68
N ALA A 69 15.41 -4.04 -4.07
CA ALA A 69 16.31 -4.27 -5.20
C ALA A 69 15.72 -3.73 -6.51
N ASP A 70 16.59 -3.25 -7.41
CA ASP A 70 16.20 -2.56 -8.66
C ASP A 70 15.23 -3.37 -9.55
N HIS A 71 15.31 -4.70 -9.52
CA HIS A 71 14.46 -5.57 -10.34
C HIS A 71 13.03 -5.72 -9.81
N VAL A 72 12.77 -5.37 -8.54
CA VAL A 72 11.44 -5.57 -7.93
C VAL A 72 10.39 -4.71 -8.60
N ARG A 73 10.67 -3.41 -8.80
CA ARG A 73 9.69 -2.49 -9.42
C ARG A 73 9.33 -2.89 -10.86
N PRO A 74 10.26 -3.23 -11.75
CA PRO A 74 9.93 -3.80 -13.06
C PRO A 74 9.11 -5.10 -12.97
N LYS A 75 9.46 -6.01 -12.06
CA LYS A 75 8.77 -7.30 -11.84
C LYS A 75 7.31 -7.09 -11.43
N ILE A 76 7.04 -6.25 -10.42
CA ILE A 76 5.67 -5.99 -9.94
C ILE A 76 4.84 -5.21 -10.96
N LEU A 77 5.45 -4.26 -11.69
CA LEU A 77 4.78 -3.56 -12.79
C LEU A 77 4.41 -4.50 -13.94
N GLN A 78 5.28 -5.44 -14.28
CA GLN A 78 4.99 -6.45 -15.30
C GLN A 78 3.80 -7.33 -14.88
N ALA A 79 3.79 -7.79 -13.63
CA ALA A 79 2.69 -8.58 -13.07
C ALA A 79 1.36 -7.82 -13.11
N ALA A 80 1.33 -6.58 -12.62
CA ALA A 80 0.14 -5.73 -12.63
C ALA A 80 -0.34 -5.40 -14.05
N THR A 81 0.58 -5.15 -14.98
CA THR A 81 0.24 -4.91 -16.39
C THR A 81 -0.43 -6.13 -17.00
N LYS A 82 0.18 -7.32 -16.83
CA LYS A 82 -0.34 -8.59 -17.35
C LYS A 82 -1.71 -8.95 -16.77
N ALA A 83 -1.91 -8.71 -15.49
CA ALA A 83 -3.16 -8.99 -14.79
C ALA A 83 -4.25 -7.94 -15.03
N GLY A 84 -3.91 -6.82 -15.66
CA GLY A 84 -4.85 -5.70 -15.77
C GLY A 84 -5.16 -5.01 -14.44
N ALA A 85 -4.32 -5.19 -13.42
CA ALA A 85 -4.58 -4.86 -12.03
C ALA A 85 -3.99 -3.51 -11.60
N ALA A 86 -4.63 -2.89 -10.61
CA ALA A 86 -4.07 -1.83 -9.78
C ALA A 86 -3.12 -2.41 -8.73
N LEU A 87 -2.26 -1.56 -8.15
CA LEU A 87 -1.27 -1.97 -7.16
C LEU A 87 -1.58 -1.39 -5.79
N ILE A 88 -1.45 -2.24 -4.78
CA ILE A 88 -1.41 -1.86 -3.36
C ILE A 88 -0.03 -2.28 -2.85
N GLU A 89 0.80 -1.36 -2.38
CA GLU A 89 1.95 -1.72 -1.53
C GLU A 89 1.48 -1.78 -0.07
N VAL A 90 1.96 -2.77 0.66
CA VAL A 90 1.70 -2.92 2.10
C VAL A 90 2.99 -3.25 2.81
N HIS A 91 3.30 -2.53 3.87
CA HIS A 91 4.42 -2.87 4.75
C HIS A 91 4.09 -2.76 6.23
N SER A 92 4.97 -3.35 7.04
CA SER A 92 4.96 -3.24 8.50
C SER A 92 6.26 -2.61 8.98
N HIS A 93 6.19 -1.91 10.13
CA HIS A 93 7.36 -1.38 10.84
C HIS A 93 7.91 -2.39 11.88
N GLY A 94 7.85 -3.69 11.57
CA GLY A 94 8.35 -4.77 12.43
C GLY A 94 7.85 -4.70 13.88
N SER A 95 8.78 -4.86 14.83
CA SER A 95 8.50 -4.90 16.28
C SER A 95 8.42 -3.52 16.95
N THR A 96 8.39 -2.43 16.19
CA THR A 96 8.37 -1.08 16.78
C THR A 96 7.10 -0.84 17.61
N ALA A 97 7.12 0.11 18.55
CA ALA A 97 5.92 0.48 19.33
C ALA A 97 5.15 1.65 18.70
N TRP A 98 5.54 2.07 17.49
CA TRP A 98 4.96 3.24 16.85
C TRP A 98 3.62 2.89 16.22
N PRO A 99 2.61 3.77 16.36
CA PRO A 99 1.34 3.56 15.69
C PRO A 99 1.49 3.57 14.17
N ALA A 100 0.62 2.86 13.44
CA ALA A 100 0.63 2.82 11.98
C ALA A 100 0.58 4.25 11.39
N ALA A 101 1.68 4.64 10.73
CA ALA A 101 1.86 5.88 9.97
C ALA A 101 3.14 5.78 9.13
N PHE A 102 3.14 6.30 7.91
CA PHE A 102 4.33 6.33 7.05
C PHE A 102 5.43 7.19 7.67
N SER A 103 6.65 6.68 7.72
CA SER A 103 7.83 7.43 8.16
C SER A 103 8.13 8.60 7.20
N ARG A 104 9.06 9.50 7.58
CA ARG A 104 9.51 10.55 6.65
C ARG A 104 10.19 9.94 5.41
N THR A 105 10.95 8.86 5.59
CA THR A 105 11.60 8.12 4.51
C THR A 105 10.57 7.50 3.57
N ASP A 106 9.52 6.87 4.11
CA ASP A 106 8.41 6.30 3.35
C ASP A 106 7.76 7.38 2.47
N LEU A 107 7.45 8.54 3.04
CA LEU A 107 6.79 9.64 2.32
C LEU A 107 7.66 10.22 1.21
N VAL A 108 8.98 10.29 1.41
CA VAL A 108 9.93 10.73 0.36
C VAL A 108 9.94 9.70 -0.78
N GLY A 109 10.08 8.41 -0.47
CA GLY A 109 10.04 7.34 -1.47
C GLY A 109 8.71 7.32 -2.25
N LEU A 110 7.59 7.48 -1.55
CA LEU A 110 6.25 7.54 -2.13
C LEU A 110 6.05 8.71 -3.10
N ARG A 111 6.60 9.89 -2.79
CA ARG A 111 6.56 11.07 -3.68
C ARG A 111 7.26 10.78 -5.01
N GLU A 112 8.29 9.94 -5.02
CA GLU A 112 9.02 9.56 -6.23
C GLU A 112 8.36 8.40 -6.99
N VAL A 113 7.83 7.41 -6.25
CA VAL A 113 7.33 6.15 -6.80
C VAL A 113 5.89 6.26 -7.33
N ALA A 114 4.98 6.86 -6.57
CA ALA A 114 3.55 6.86 -6.91
C ALA A 114 3.27 7.49 -8.30
N PRO A 115 3.89 8.63 -8.69
CA PRO A 115 3.69 9.19 -10.03
C PRO A 115 4.15 8.25 -11.17
N GLN A 116 5.18 7.45 -10.93
CA GLN A 116 5.70 6.48 -11.91
C GLN A 116 4.75 5.29 -12.07
N MET A 117 4.22 4.78 -10.97
CA MET A 117 3.24 3.69 -10.96
C MET A 117 1.98 4.09 -11.74
N LEU A 118 1.47 5.30 -11.47
CA LEU A 118 0.31 5.84 -12.18
C LEU A 118 0.54 6.11 -13.66
N TRP A 119 1.78 6.47 -14.04
CA TRP A 119 2.13 6.63 -15.46
C TRP A 119 2.16 5.28 -16.19
N ARG A 120 2.69 4.24 -15.54
CA ARG A 120 2.80 2.88 -16.12
C ARG A 120 1.49 2.09 -16.09
N LEU A 121 0.62 2.37 -15.13
CA LEU A 121 -0.67 1.71 -14.93
C LEU A 121 -1.81 2.75 -15.07
N PRO A 122 -2.10 3.24 -16.28
CA PRO A 122 -3.08 4.30 -16.45
C PRO A 122 -4.48 3.89 -15.98
N ARG A 123 -5.18 4.83 -15.33
CA ARG A 123 -6.55 4.66 -14.77
C ARG A 123 -6.66 3.64 -13.62
N ARG A 124 -5.53 3.21 -13.06
CA ARG A 124 -5.49 2.31 -11.91
C ARG A 124 -4.91 3.07 -10.72
N PRO A 125 -5.61 3.11 -9.58
CA PRO A 125 -5.08 3.79 -8.41
C PRO A 125 -3.83 3.08 -7.90
N TYR A 126 -2.95 3.85 -7.27
CA TYR A 126 -1.86 3.33 -6.46
C TYR A 126 -2.23 3.52 -5.00
N THR A 127 -2.13 2.46 -4.20
CA THR A 127 -2.38 2.52 -2.75
C THR A 127 -1.13 2.12 -2.01
N ALA A 128 -0.80 2.87 -0.97
CA ALA A 128 0.16 2.46 0.03
C ALA A 128 -0.56 2.25 1.35
N ILE A 129 -0.23 1.17 2.06
CA ILE A 129 -0.76 0.85 3.37
C ILE A 129 0.40 0.52 4.31
N VAL A 130 0.37 1.07 5.51
CA VAL A 130 1.22 0.60 6.61
C VAL A 130 0.34 -0.06 7.65
N LEU A 131 0.71 -1.28 8.05
CA LEU A 131 0.03 -2.06 9.09
C LEU A 131 0.91 -2.12 10.33
N HIS A 132 0.28 -1.91 11.48
CA HIS A 132 0.92 -2.12 12.78
C HIS A 132 -0.12 -2.64 13.78
N ASP A 133 0.06 -3.88 14.23
CA ASP A 133 -0.90 -4.60 15.09
C ASP A 133 -2.36 -4.49 14.59
N GLN A 134 -3.21 -3.71 15.26
CA GLN A 134 -4.61 -3.50 14.90
C GLN A 134 -4.86 -2.19 14.14
N ASP A 135 -3.84 -1.33 14.03
CA ASP A 135 -3.89 -0.02 13.39
C ASP A 135 -3.48 -0.09 11.92
N VAL A 136 -4.05 0.82 11.12
CA VAL A 136 -3.72 0.99 9.70
C VAL A 136 -3.63 2.45 9.36
N ASP A 137 -2.66 2.82 8.52
CA ASP A 137 -2.68 4.09 7.81
C ASP A 137 -2.49 3.83 6.32
N ALA A 138 -3.04 4.71 5.49
CA ALA A 138 -3.08 4.50 4.05
C ALA A 138 -3.12 5.80 3.26
N LEU A 139 -2.48 5.77 2.11
CA LEU A 139 -2.49 6.84 1.12
C LEU A 139 -2.87 6.28 -0.25
N VAL A 140 -3.74 6.99 -0.96
CA VAL A 140 -4.22 6.62 -2.30
C VAL A 140 -3.88 7.73 -3.27
N TRP A 141 -3.30 7.36 -4.41
CA TRP A 141 -3.18 8.25 -5.57
C TRP A 141 -4.06 7.74 -6.70
N THR A 142 -4.95 8.61 -7.19
CA THR A 142 -5.83 8.32 -8.33
C THR A 142 -5.36 9.01 -9.62
N ALA A 143 -4.48 10.01 -9.50
CA ALA A 143 -3.90 10.74 -10.63
C ALA A 143 -2.47 11.20 -10.32
N ARG A 144 -1.65 11.33 -11.38
CA ARG A 144 -0.19 11.51 -11.28
C ARG A 144 0.23 12.79 -10.57
N ASN A 145 -0.53 13.87 -10.75
CA ASN A 145 -0.17 15.21 -10.30
C ASN A 145 -1.12 15.73 -9.21
N THR A 146 -1.77 14.82 -8.48
CA THR A 146 -2.66 15.17 -7.37
C THR A 146 -2.06 14.68 -6.06
N PRO A 147 -2.23 15.42 -4.96
CA PRO A 147 -1.90 14.92 -3.63
C PRO A 147 -2.59 13.59 -3.35
N PRO A 148 -1.98 12.70 -2.55
CA PRO A 148 -2.67 11.52 -2.08
C PRO A 148 -3.87 11.90 -1.21
N ILE A 149 -4.81 10.99 -1.13
CA ILE A 149 -5.96 11.07 -0.25
C ILE A 149 -5.95 9.89 0.73
N VAL A 150 -6.58 10.08 1.88
CA VAL A 150 -6.83 9.00 2.83
C VAL A 150 -8.08 8.26 2.37
N PRO A 151 -8.07 6.92 2.19
CA PRO A 151 -9.28 6.18 1.89
C PRO A 151 -10.20 6.17 3.12
N ASP A 152 -11.50 6.16 2.90
CA ASP A 152 -12.48 6.20 3.99
C ASP A 152 -12.47 4.90 4.80
N THR A 153 -12.20 3.76 4.14
CA THR A 153 -12.16 2.45 4.79
C THR A 153 -11.14 1.50 4.16
N ILE A 154 -10.49 0.70 5.02
CA ILE A 154 -9.69 -0.47 4.66
C ILE A 154 -10.40 -1.70 5.21
N GLY A 155 -10.85 -2.60 4.33
CA GLY A 155 -11.31 -3.93 4.70
C GLY A 155 -10.13 -4.88 4.79
N LEU A 156 -9.90 -5.51 5.94
CA LEU A 156 -8.87 -6.52 6.17
C LEU A 156 -9.55 -7.78 6.71
N GLY A 157 -9.81 -8.75 5.83
CA GLY A 157 -10.68 -9.88 6.12
C GLY A 157 -12.10 -9.40 6.46
N ASP A 158 -12.61 -9.79 7.62
CA ASP A 158 -13.92 -9.38 8.13
C ASP A 158 -13.88 -8.03 8.87
N ARG A 159 -12.67 -7.48 9.10
CA ARG A 159 -12.50 -6.20 9.81
C ARG A 159 -12.65 -5.05 8.82
N ARG A 160 -13.34 -3.99 9.26
CA ARG A 160 -13.40 -2.71 8.54
C ARG A 160 -12.74 -1.63 9.39
N LEU A 161 -11.61 -1.15 8.94
CA LEU A 161 -10.76 -0.20 9.63
C LEU A 161 -10.87 1.18 8.96
N ARG A 162 -10.73 2.22 9.76
CA ARG A 162 -10.51 3.59 9.28
C ARG A 162 -9.02 3.89 9.38
N PRO A 163 -8.36 4.35 8.29
CA PRO A 163 -6.99 4.79 8.39
C PRO A 163 -6.81 5.89 9.44
N THR A 164 -5.67 5.89 10.12
CA THR A 164 -5.40 6.85 11.19
C THR A 164 -5.29 8.29 10.68
N GLY A 165 -4.93 8.48 9.40
CA GLY A 165 -4.80 9.80 8.78
C GLY A 165 -3.55 10.57 9.19
N ARG A 166 -2.72 10.01 10.08
CA ARG A 166 -1.50 10.64 10.62
C ARG A 166 -0.53 11.02 9.51
N SER A 167 -0.42 10.18 8.48
CA SER A 167 0.45 10.42 7.33
C SER A 167 -0.01 11.59 6.48
N ALA A 168 -1.32 11.75 6.30
CA ALA A 168 -1.88 12.90 5.59
C ALA A 168 -1.69 14.20 6.39
N GLU A 169 -1.89 14.17 7.70
CA GLU A 169 -1.61 15.31 8.58
C GLU A 169 -0.15 15.76 8.50
N ARG A 170 0.79 14.81 8.43
CA ARG A 170 2.22 15.11 8.26
C ARG A 170 2.49 15.77 6.91
N LEU A 171 1.95 15.23 5.81
CA LEU A 171 2.09 15.81 4.48
C LEU A 171 1.56 17.25 4.40
N SER A 172 0.43 17.54 5.07
CA SER A 172 -0.14 18.89 5.09
C SER A 172 0.74 19.90 5.86
N ARG A 173 1.50 19.46 6.87
CA ARG A 173 2.40 20.32 7.66
C ARG A 173 3.72 20.62 6.94
N GLU A 174 4.20 19.69 6.12
CA GLU A 174 5.44 19.85 5.33
C GLU A 174 5.25 20.64 4.04
N ALA A 175 4.01 20.90 3.62
CA ALA A 175 3.67 21.68 2.44
C ALA A 175 3.63 23.20 2.68
N ILE A 176 4.11 23.67 3.84
CA ILE A 176 4.23 25.09 4.24
C ILE A 176 5.68 25.53 4.12
#